data_AF-A0A9Q1BVB9-F1
#
_entry.id   AF-A0A9Q1BVB9-F1
#
_cell.length_a   1.000
_cell.length_b   1.000
_cell.length_c   1.000
_cell.angle_alpha   90.00
_cell.angle_beta   90.00
_cell.angle_gamma   90.00
#
_symmetry.space_group_name_H-M   'P 1'
#
loop_
_entity.id
_entity.type
_entity.pdbx_description
1 polymer ?
#
loop_
_entity_poly.entity_id
_entity_poly.type
_entity_poly.pdbx_seq_one_letter_code
_entity_poly.pdbx_strand_id
1 'polypeptide(L)'
;MKLNYERIVGSVVANKCRMGVLDSWVKEIRSTEMVSKEDDGKPTLMDLPEECQRVIFRCLADPADIIHLSQTCSQLYIIGSEDLLWEELFWYHFTEAQLPMVPMEDCRRDWKAGFQRLLEHHSLKVEYVTMMARCSYCSCVYWQGSEHPCPGEMTKKGENSPTLEHRDRKVEILSPRDLMSIF
;
A
#
# COMPACT_ATOMS: atom_id res chain seq x y z
N MET A 1 17.41 -3.48 -15.70
CA MET A 1 16.03 -3.71 -16.16
C MET A 1 15.83 -2.94 -17.47
N LYS A 2 15.71 -3.62 -18.62
CA LYS A 2 15.42 -2.96 -19.90
C LYS A 2 13.90 -2.92 -20.06
N LEU A 3 13.30 -1.75 -19.86
CA LEU A 3 11.87 -1.55 -20.13
C LEU A 3 11.64 -1.74 -21.63
N ASN A 4 10.67 -2.58 -22.00
CA ASN A 4 10.37 -2.87 -23.39
C ASN A 4 9.48 -1.75 -23.95
N TYR A 5 10.08 -0.83 -24.71
CA TYR A 5 9.49 0.44 -25.15
C TYR A 5 8.55 0.32 -26.36
N GLU A 6 8.29 -0.88 -26.87
CA GLU A 6 7.66 -1.08 -28.18
C GLU A 6 6.12 -0.98 -28.18
N ARG A 7 5.49 -0.90 -27.00
CA ARG A 7 4.03 -0.80 -26.90
C ARG A 7 3.60 0.61 -26.48
N ILE A 8 3.31 1.46 -27.47
CA ILE A 8 2.78 2.81 -27.25
C ILE A 8 1.35 2.69 -26.72
N VAL A 9 1.12 3.05 -25.46
CA VAL A 9 -0.21 3.23 -24.90
C VAL A 9 -0.52 4.72 -24.92
N GLY A 10 -1.56 5.13 -25.67
CA GLY A 10 -2.00 6.52 -25.75
C GLY A 10 -1.31 7.39 -26.82
N SER A 11 -1.42 8.71 -26.68
CA SER A 11 -0.89 9.68 -27.66
C SER A 11 0.64 9.68 -27.69
N VAL A 12 1.22 9.70 -28.91
CA VAL A 12 2.68 9.81 -29.14
C VAL A 12 3.27 11.02 -28.43
N VAL A 13 2.54 12.15 -28.40
CA VAL A 13 2.96 13.38 -27.74
C VAL A 13 3.01 13.20 -26.22
N ALA A 14 1.99 12.56 -25.64
CA ALA A 14 1.95 12.27 -24.21
C ALA A 14 3.07 11.30 -23.79
N ASN A 15 3.34 10.27 -24.60
CA ASN A 15 4.44 9.36 -24.35
C ASN A 15 5.80 10.08 -24.41
N LYS A 16 6.00 11.00 -25.36
CA LYS A 16 7.22 11.79 -25.46
C LYS A 16 7.43 12.70 -24.24
N CYS A 17 6.38 13.37 -23.77
CA CYS A 17 6.42 14.16 -22.52
C CYS A 17 6.76 13.27 -21.31
N ARG A 18 6.09 12.12 -21.17
CA ARG A 18 6.34 11.17 -20.08
C ARG A 18 7.78 10.68 -20.06
N MET A 19 8.36 10.36 -21.23
CA MET A 19 9.76 9.95 -21.33
C MET A 19 10.72 11.06 -20.91
N GLY A 20 10.43 12.32 -21.26
CA GLY A 20 11.23 13.46 -20.81
C GLY A 20 11.21 13.64 -19.28
N VAL A 21 10.06 13.43 -18.64
CA VAL A 21 9.93 13.45 -17.17
C VAL A 21 10.71 12.31 -16.54
N LEU A 22 10.59 11.09 -17.08
CA LEU A 22 11.33 9.93 -16.61
C LEU A 22 12.85 10.12 -16.70
N ASP A 23 13.35 10.68 -17.80
CA ASP A 23 14.77 10.97 -17.96
C ASP A 23 15.26 12.00 -16.93
N SER A 24 14.43 13.02 -16.63
CA SER A 24 14.72 13.99 -15.57
C SER A 24 14.82 13.31 -14.21
N TRP A 25 13.84 12.45 -13.86
CA TRP A 25 13.85 11.71 -12.59
C TRP A 25 15.03 10.75 -12.50
N VAL A 26 15.36 10.02 -13.57
CA VAL A 26 16.52 9.13 -13.60
C VAL A 26 17.81 9.92 -13.37
N LYS A 27 17.93 11.11 -13.95
CA LYS A 27 19.08 11.98 -13.73
C LYS A 27 19.15 12.47 -12.28
N GLU A 28 18.04 12.89 -11.71
CA GLU A 28 17.93 13.38 -10.33
C GLU A 28 18.26 12.27 -9.31
N ILE A 29 17.68 11.09 -9.48
CA ILE A 29 17.96 9.91 -8.66
C ILE A 29 19.44 9.53 -8.73
N ARG A 30 20.04 9.54 -9.92
CA ARG A 30 21.48 9.25 -10.09
C ARG A 30 22.39 10.32 -9.47
N SER A 31 21.90 11.55 -9.35
CA SER A 31 22.62 12.65 -8.69
C SER A 31 22.38 12.73 -7.19
N THR A 32 21.43 11.95 -6.67
CA THR A 32 21.17 11.89 -5.24
C THR A 32 22.23 11.02 -4.60
N GLU A 33 23.16 11.66 -3.87
CA GLU A 33 24.06 10.96 -2.97
C GLU A 33 23.31 10.66 -1.67
N MET A 34 23.18 9.38 -1.33
CA MET A 34 22.68 8.97 -0.02
C MET A 34 23.79 9.22 1.00
N VAL A 35 23.75 10.38 1.66
CA VAL A 35 24.69 10.71 2.73
C VAL A 35 24.35 9.85 3.95
N SER A 36 25.37 9.26 4.58
CA SER A 36 25.19 8.61 5.88
C SER A 36 24.63 9.63 6.87
N LYS A 37 23.58 9.28 7.60
CA LYS A 37 23.00 10.15 8.62
C LYS A 37 24.11 10.70 9.52
N GLU A 38 24.21 12.02 9.67
CA GLU A 38 25.09 12.62 10.66
C GLU A 38 24.67 12.10 12.05
N ASP A 39 25.65 11.73 12.89
CA ASP A 39 25.38 11.26 14.25
C ASP A 39 24.79 12.41 15.06
N ASP A 40 23.45 12.48 15.06
CA ASP A 40 22.66 13.52 15.71
C ASP A 40 22.32 13.14 17.16
N GLY A 41 22.91 12.05 17.69
CA GLY A 41 22.65 11.53 19.03
C GLY A 41 21.22 11.07 19.27
N LYS A 42 20.39 10.99 18.22
CA LYS A 42 19.00 10.53 18.34
C LYS A 42 18.91 9.02 18.27
N PRO A 43 17.95 8.41 18.98
CA PRO A 43 17.75 6.97 18.91
C PRO A 43 17.44 6.55 17.48
N THR A 44 18.04 5.44 17.10
CA THR A 44 17.89 4.75 15.82
C THR A 44 17.02 3.50 16.02
N LEU A 45 16.60 2.88 14.90
CA LEU A 45 15.90 1.60 14.92
C LEU A 45 16.70 0.52 15.70
N MET A 46 18.03 0.57 15.64
CA MET A 46 18.91 -0.40 16.29
C MET A 46 18.98 -0.22 17.80
N ASP A 47 18.62 0.96 18.32
CA ASP A 47 18.58 1.25 19.76
C ASP A 47 17.29 0.72 20.41
N LEU A 48 16.30 0.30 19.62
CA LEU A 48 15.09 -0.34 20.13
C LEU A 48 15.38 -1.78 20.59
N PRO A 49 14.70 -2.27 21.64
CA PRO A 49 14.71 -3.68 21.98
C PRO A 49 14.31 -4.55 20.77
N GLU A 50 14.91 -5.73 20.65
CA GLU A 50 14.66 -6.66 19.55
C GLU A 50 13.17 -6.97 19.35
N GLU A 51 12.42 -7.10 20.44
CA GLU A 51 10.97 -7.35 20.37
C GLU A 51 10.20 -6.19 19.74
N CYS A 52 10.61 -4.94 19.98
CA CYS A 52 10.03 -3.79 19.31
C CYS A 52 10.35 -3.79 17.82
N GLN A 53 11.54 -4.25 17.43
CA GLN A 53 11.91 -4.41 16.02
C GLN A 53 11.04 -5.50 15.36
N ARG A 54 10.78 -6.63 16.03
CA ARG A 54 9.84 -7.65 15.54
C ARG A 54 8.43 -7.11 15.32
N VAL A 55 7.91 -6.33 16.26
CA VAL A 55 6.60 -5.69 16.12
C VAL A 55 6.56 -4.80 14.88
N ILE A 56 7.62 -4.02 14.64
CA ILE A 56 7.74 -3.20 13.42
C ILE A 56 7.69 -4.08 12.16
N PHE A 57 8.42 -5.19 12.12
CA PHE A 57 8.38 -6.14 11.00
C PHE A 57 6.98 -6.70 10.75
N ARG A 58 6.24 -7.04 11.81
CA ARG A 58 4.86 -7.55 11.71
C ARG A 58 3.86 -6.52 11.22
N CYS A 59 4.16 -5.22 11.36
CA CYS A 59 3.35 -4.15 10.80
C CYS A 59 3.54 -3.96 9.29
N LEU A 60 4.55 -4.58 8.67
CA LEU A 60 4.79 -4.50 7.24
C LEU A 60 3.89 -5.49 6.51
N ALA A 61 2.96 -4.96 5.72
CA ALA A 61 2.03 -5.75 4.91
C ALA A 61 2.59 -6.12 3.53
N ASP A 62 3.77 -5.62 3.13
CA ASP A 62 4.39 -6.00 1.85
C ASP A 62 5.61 -6.90 2.12
N PRO A 63 5.68 -8.12 1.55
CA PRO A 63 6.87 -8.97 1.65
C PRO A 63 8.14 -8.29 1.12
N ALA A 64 8.04 -7.39 0.14
CA ALA A 64 9.19 -6.65 -0.40
C ALA A 64 9.79 -5.72 0.65
N ASP A 65 8.96 -5.04 1.44
CA ASP A 65 9.41 -4.15 2.51
C ASP A 65 10.17 -4.93 3.60
N ILE A 66 9.65 -6.10 3.98
CA ILE A 66 10.34 -7.02 4.91
C ILE A 66 11.72 -7.41 4.35
N ILE A 67 11.79 -7.81 3.08
CA ILE A 67 13.05 -8.22 2.45
C ILE A 67 14.05 -7.07 2.40
N HIS A 68 13.62 -5.87 1.97
CA HIS A 68 14.50 -4.72 1.89
C HIS A 68 15.00 -4.27 3.27
N LEU A 69 14.13 -4.26 4.29
CA LEU A 69 14.52 -3.94 5.66
C LEU A 69 15.51 -4.97 6.23
N SER A 70 15.31 -6.25 5.90
CA SER A 70 16.22 -7.33 6.32
C SER A 70 17.62 -7.18 5.72
N GLN A 71 17.74 -6.57 4.54
CA GLN A 71 19.01 -6.42 3.84
C GLN A 71 19.86 -5.26 4.35
N THR A 72 19.35 -4.41 5.26
CA THR A 72 20.09 -3.25 5.73
C THR A 72 21.17 -3.59 6.76
N CYS A 73 20.96 -4.61 7.60
CA CYS A 73 21.97 -5.08 8.55
C CYS A 73 21.70 -6.51 9.04
N SER A 74 22.71 -7.14 9.65
CA SER A 74 22.66 -8.54 10.09
C SER A 74 21.59 -8.83 11.16
N GLN A 75 21.34 -7.89 12.08
CA GLN A 75 20.33 -8.06 13.12
C GLN A 75 18.92 -8.09 12.53
N LEU A 76 18.60 -7.14 11.63
CA LEU A 76 17.31 -7.14 10.95
C LEU A 76 17.16 -8.32 9.98
N TYR A 77 18.26 -8.81 9.41
CA TYR A 77 18.26 -10.03 8.60
C TYR A 77 17.78 -11.25 9.39
N ILE A 78 18.20 -11.39 10.65
CA ILE A 78 17.76 -12.49 11.52
C ILE A 78 16.26 -12.41 11.74
N ILE A 79 15.75 -11.22 12.11
CA ILE A 79 14.32 -10.99 12.36
C ILE A 79 13.48 -11.27 11.10
N GLY A 80 13.88 -10.71 9.95
CA GLY A 80 13.15 -10.90 8.70
C GLY A 80 13.28 -12.29 8.08
N SER A 81 14.10 -13.16 8.66
CA SER A 81 14.21 -14.58 8.29
C SER A 81 13.45 -15.49 9.25
N GLU A 82 12.78 -14.95 10.28
CA GLU A 82 12.01 -15.75 11.25
C GLU A 82 10.77 -16.39 10.58
N ASP A 83 10.61 -17.71 10.73
CA ASP A 83 9.48 -18.46 10.17
C ASP A 83 8.13 -17.95 10.67
N LEU A 84 8.03 -17.59 11.95
CA LEU A 84 6.80 -17.05 12.57
C LEU A 84 6.35 -15.74 11.91
N LEU A 85 7.29 -14.88 11.51
CA LEU A 85 6.97 -13.63 10.81
C LEU A 85 6.31 -13.95 9.46
N TRP A 86 6.89 -14.89 8.70
CA TRP A 86 6.35 -15.29 7.41
C TRP A 86 5.03 -16.07 7.53
N GLU A 87 4.84 -16.83 8.60
CA GLU A 87 3.56 -17.47 8.93
C GLU A 87 2.46 -16.44 9.21
N GLU A 88 2.74 -15.43 10.03
CA GLU A 88 1.78 -14.36 10.33
C GLU A 88 1.42 -13.57 9.06
N LEU A 89 2.42 -13.22 8.24
CA LEU A 89 2.22 -12.55 6.95
C LEU A 89 1.39 -13.41 5.99
N PHE A 90 1.66 -14.73 5.95
CA PHE A 90 0.92 -15.68 5.14
C PHE A 90 -0.56 -15.67 5.50
N TRP A 91 -0.90 -15.79 6.79
CA TRP A 91 -2.29 -15.80 7.23
C TRP A 91 -2.97 -14.43 7.14
N TYR A 92 -2.19 -13.35 7.15
CA TYR A 92 -2.72 -12.01 6.89
C TYR A 92 -3.22 -11.86 5.44
N HIS A 93 -2.49 -12.40 4.46
CA HIS A 93 -2.85 -12.26 3.04
C HIS A 93 -3.71 -13.38 2.47
N PHE A 94 -3.56 -14.61 2.97
CA PHE A 94 -4.18 -15.80 2.40
C PHE A 94 -5.19 -16.43 3.33
N THR A 95 -6.26 -16.95 2.74
CA THR A 95 -7.33 -17.68 3.42
C THR A 95 -7.22 -19.17 3.18
N GLU A 96 -7.81 -20.00 4.03
CA GLU A 96 -7.78 -21.47 3.88
C GLU A 96 -8.29 -21.95 2.52
N ALA A 97 -9.22 -21.22 1.90
CA ALA A 97 -9.75 -21.54 0.58
C ALA A 97 -8.72 -21.43 -0.57
N GLN A 98 -7.63 -20.70 -0.36
CA GLN A 98 -6.55 -20.51 -1.33
C GLN A 98 -5.44 -21.58 -1.20
N LEU A 99 -5.45 -22.35 -0.11
CA LEU A 99 -4.45 -23.39 0.18
C LEU A 99 -4.42 -24.58 -0.78
N PRO A 100 -5.49 -25.01 -1.47
CA PRO A 100 -5.41 -26.19 -2.34
C PRO A 100 -4.37 -26.10 -3.47
N MET A 101 -3.82 -24.91 -3.73
CA MET A 101 -2.76 -24.69 -4.73
C MET A 101 -1.36 -25.04 -4.21
N VAL A 102 -1.13 -25.12 -2.89
CA VAL A 102 0.17 -25.43 -2.28
C VAL A 102 -0.01 -26.40 -1.10
N PRO A 103 0.71 -27.54 -1.05
CA PRO A 103 0.64 -28.45 0.09
C PRO A 103 1.02 -27.76 1.40
N MET A 104 0.16 -27.87 2.41
CA MET A 104 0.36 -27.18 3.69
C MET A 104 1.60 -27.68 4.44
N GLU A 105 1.97 -28.94 4.22
CA GLU A 105 3.19 -29.56 4.74
C GLU A 105 4.47 -28.95 4.18
N ASP A 106 4.39 -28.34 2.98
CA ASP A 106 5.51 -27.61 2.38
C ASP A 106 5.58 -26.20 2.96
N CYS A 107 4.45 -25.53 3.15
CA CYS A 107 4.40 -24.20 3.77
C CYS A 107 4.93 -24.24 5.21
N ARG A 108 4.57 -25.25 6.00
CA ARG A 108 5.07 -25.40 7.38
C ARG A 108 6.56 -25.68 7.49
N ARG A 109 7.21 -26.12 6.40
CA ARG A 109 8.66 -26.34 6.36
C ARG A 109 9.43 -25.06 6.03
N ASP A 110 8.83 -24.18 5.23
CA ASP A 110 9.39 -22.89 4.84
C ASP A 110 8.23 -21.95 4.49
N TRP A 111 7.84 -21.13 5.47
CA TRP A 111 6.72 -20.21 5.31
C TRP A 111 6.98 -19.15 4.25
N LYS A 112 8.24 -18.73 4.08
CA LYS A 112 8.63 -17.77 3.06
C LYS A 112 8.49 -18.34 1.66
N ALA A 113 8.94 -19.58 1.44
CA ALA A 113 8.76 -20.27 0.16
C ALA A 113 7.27 -20.56 -0.12
N GLY A 114 6.51 -20.97 0.91
CA GLY A 114 5.06 -21.16 0.82
C GLY A 114 4.33 -19.88 0.41
N PHE A 115 4.70 -18.75 1.02
CA PHE A 115 4.18 -17.43 0.70
C PHE A 115 4.45 -17.05 -0.76
N GLN A 116 5.69 -17.22 -1.23
CA GLN A 116 6.07 -16.89 -2.61
C GLN A 116 5.26 -17.68 -3.64
N ARG A 117 5.02 -18.97 -3.39
CA ARG A 117 4.20 -19.82 -4.28
C ARG A 117 2.75 -19.36 -4.36
N LEU A 118 2.14 -18.98 -3.24
CA LEU A 118 0.77 -18.45 -3.27
C LEU A 118 0.70 -17.07 -3.92
N LEU A 119 1.74 -16.25 -3.78
CA LEU A 119 1.83 -14.94 -4.44
C LEU A 119 1.87 -15.07 -5.98
N GLU A 120 2.39 -16.16 -6.53
CA GLU A 120 2.36 -16.42 -7.98
C GLU A 120 0.92 -16.63 -8.51
N HIS A 121 0.02 -17.12 -7.66
CA HIS A 121 -1.37 -17.45 -8.03
C HIS A 121 -2.41 -16.46 -7.52
N HIS A 122 -2.09 -15.69 -6.48
CA HIS A 122 -3.00 -14.78 -5.82
C HIS A 122 -2.37 -13.41 -5.63
N SER A 123 -3.18 -12.37 -5.79
CA SER A 123 -2.78 -11.01 -5.42
C SER A 123 -2.78 -10.87 -3.91
N LEU A 124 -1.85 -10.05 -3.39
CA LEU A 124 -1.84 -9.68 -1.98
C LEU A 124 -3.16 -9.01 -1.60
N LYS A 125 -3.61 -9.27 -0.38
CA LYS A 125 -4.67 -8.50 0.25
C LYS A 125 -4.30 -7.01 0.25
N VAL A 126 -5.06 -6.18 -0.46
CA VAL A 126 -4.90 -4.72 -0.45
C VAL A 126 -5.97 -4.14 0.46
N GLU A 127 -5.59 -3.82 1.70
CA GLU A 127 -6.44 -3.04 2.60
C GLU A 127 -6.15 -1.55 2.39
N TYR A 128 -7.08 -0.83 1.78
CA TYR A 128 -7.01 0.62 1.70
C TYR A 128 -7.41 1.19 3.06
N VAL A 129 -6.49 1.91 3.71
CA VAL A 129 -6.71 2.56 5.02
C VAL A 129 -7.91 3.52 4.99
N THR A 130 -8.21 4.08 3.82
CA THR A 130 -9.44 4.84 3.57
C THR A 130 -10.03 4.42 2.23
N MET A 131 -11.32 4.12 2.21
CA MET A 131 -12.05 3.84 0.98
C MET A 131 -12.52 5.16 0.35
N MET A 132 -12.60 5.20 -0.97
CA MET A 132 -13.29 6.30 -1.65
C MET A 132 -14.79 6.07 -1.60
N ALA A 133 -15.53 7.13 -1.31
CA ALA A 133 -16.97 7.16 -1.26
C ALA A 133 -17.49 8.07 -2.38
N ARG A 134 -18.56 7.64 -3.04
CA ARG A 134 -19.33 8.46 -3.98
C ARG A 134 -20.63 8.90 -3.33
N CYS A 135 -20.87 10.20 -3.36
CA CYS A 135 -22.16 10.75 -2.95
C CYS A 135 -23.20 10.51 -4.05
N SER A 136 -24.31 9.82 -3.74
CA SER A 136 -25.40 9.63 -4.71
C SER A 136 -26.13 10.92 -5.13
N TYR A 137 -25.95 12.02 -4.38
CA TYR A 137 -26.65 13.29 -4.65
C TYR A 137 -25.86 14.22 -5.58
N CYS A 138 -24.59 14.48 -5.27
CA CYS A 138 -23.75 15.39 -6.05
C CYS A 138 -22.70 14.68 -6.91
N SER A 139 -22.64 13.35 -6.88
CA SER A 139 -21.65 12.52 -7.57
C SER A 139 -20.19 12.82 -7.23
N CYS A 140 -19.94 13.57 -6.16
CA CYS A 140 -18.59 13.86 -5.66
C CYS A 140 -17.95 12.59 -5.08
N VAL A 141 -16.68 12.37 -5.43
CA VAL A 141 -15.83 11.32 -4.85
C VAL A 141 -14.97 11.93 -3.74
N TYR A 142 -15.01 11.34 -2.55
CA TYR A 142 -14.29 11.82 -1.37
C TYR A 142 -13.75 10.65 -0.54
N TRP A 143 -12.82 10.91 0.36
CA TRP A 143 -12.28 9.88 1.25
C TRP A 143 -13.25 9.61 2.41
N GLN A 144 -13.48 8.33 2.73
CA GLN A 144 -14.31 7.97 3.87
C GLN A 144 -13.67 8.49 5.16
N GLY A 145 -14.36 9.40 5.86
CA GLY A 145 -13.86 10.07 7.06
C GLY A 145 -13.45 11.54 6.86
N SER A 146 -13.36 12.04 5.61
CA SER A 146 -13.24 13.48 5.35
C SER A 146 -14.61 14.16 5.27
N GLU A 147 -14.69 15.44 5.63
CA GLU A 147 -15.88 16.27 5.40
C GLU A 147 -16.21 16.34 3.90
N HIS A 148 -17.47 16.15 3.53
CA HIS A 148 -17.88 16.09 2.13
C HIS A 148 -18.11 17.51 1.57
N PRO A 149 -17.58 17.88 0.39
CA PRO A 149 -17.81 19.20 -0.19
C PRO A 149 -19.09 19.22 -1.04
N CYS A 150 -20.25 18.88 -0.46
CA CYS A 150 -21.51 18.91 -1.20
C CYS A 150 -22.01 20.36 -1.34
N PRO A 151 -22.40 20.83 -2.55
CA PRO A 151 -22.92 22.19 -2.74
C PRO A 151 -24.14 22.53 -1.87
N GLY A 152 -24.89 21.52 -1.41
CA GLY A 152 -26.05 21.70 -0.53
C GLY A 152 -25.71 22.10 0.92
N GLU A 153 -24.45 22.01 1.34
CA GLU A 153 -24.02 22.44 2.68
C GLU A 153 -23.47 23.86 2.73
N MET A 154 -23.07 24.41 1.58
CA MET A 154 -22.43 25.74 1.51
C MET A 154 -23.42 26.91 1.69
N THR A 155 -24.72 26.65 1.84
CA THR A 155 -25.77 27.70 1.85
C THR A 155 -26.51 27.90 3.18
N LYS A 156 -25.98 27.48 4.34
CA LYS A 156 -26.59 27.85 5.64
C LYS A 156 -25.57 28.32 6.68
N LYS A 157 -25.01 29.51 6.47
CA LYS A 157 -24.62 30.39 7.60
C LYS A 157 -25.88 31.16 8.03
N GLY A 158 -26.64 30.57 8.94
CA GLY A 158 -27.85 31.19 9.47
C GLY A 158 -28.72 30.15 10.15
N GLU A 159 -28.55 30.05 11.48
CA GLU A 159 -29.51 29.53 12.45
C GLU A 159 -29.77 28.01 12.52
N ASN A 160 -29.43 27.49 13.70
CA ASN A 160 -29.99 26.32 14.40
C ASN A 160 -29.72 24.92 13.84
N SER A 161 -28.73 24.27 14.49
CA SER A 161 -28.55 22.82 14.67
C SER A 161 -28.49 21.93 13.41
N PRO A 162 -27.57 20.95 13.37
CA PRO A 162 -27.51 20.00 12.28
C PRO A 162 -28.79 19.15 12.30
N THR A 163 -29.71 19.38 11.37
CA THR A 163 -30.86 18.51 11.17
C THR A 163 -30.35 17.12 10.79
N LEU A 164 -30.60 16.17 11.69
CA LEU A 164 -30.24 14.76 11.67
C LEU A 164 -30.73 13.98 10.43
N GLU A 165 -31.41 14.62 9.48
CA GLU A 165 -32.09 14.00 8.33
C GLU A 165 -31.19 13.81 7.09
N HIS A 166 -29.91 14.21 7.15
CA HIS A 166 -28.94 13.96 6.07
C HIS A 166 -28.07 12.71 6.30
N ARG A 167 -28.31 11.98 7.38
CA ARG A 167 -27.55 10.78 7.76
C ARG A 167 -27.86 9.53 6.92
N ASP A 168 -28.97 9.51 6.19
CA ASP A 168 -29.40 8.36 5.36
C ASP A 168 -29.04 8.51 3.87
N ARG A 169 -28.02 9.32 3.54
CA ARG A 169 -27.55 9.40 2.16
C ARG A 169 -26.90 8.07 1.78
N LYS A 170 -27.43 7.45 0.73
CA LYS A 170 -26.87 6.25 0.09
C LYS A 170 -25.46 6.58 -0.41
N VAL A 171 -24.46 6.33 0.42
CA VAL A 171 -23.05 6.43 0.07
C VAL A 171 -22.67 5.13 -0.61
N GLU A 172 -22.07 5.24 -1.78
CA GLU A 172 -21.53 4.07 -2.48
C GLU A 172 -20.02 4.04 -2.24
N ILE A 173 -19.55 2.97 -1.60
CA ILE A 173 -18.12 2.73 -1.43
C ILE A 173 -17.58 2.26 -2.79
N LEU A 174 -16.62 2.99 -3.33
CA LEU A 174 -15.98 2.67 -4.59
C LEU A 174 -14.78 1.77 -4.35
N SER A 175 -14.77 0.60 -5.00
CA SER A 175 -13.51 -0.13 -5.19
C SER A 175 -12.63 0.61 -6.22
N PRO A 176 -11.31 0.34 -6.27
CA PRO A 176 -10.45 0.86 -7.33
C PRO A 176 -10.98 0.54 -8.74
N ARG A 177 -11.64 -0.62 -8.92
CA ARG A 177 -12.26 -1.00 -10.19
C ARG A 177 -13.47 -0.13 -10.53
N ASP A 178 -14.30 0.18 -9.54
CA ASP A 178 -15.46 1.05 -9.72
C ASP A 178 -15.03 2.48 -10.02
N LEU A 179 -13.96 2.98 -9.38
CA LEU A 179 -13.39 4.29 -9.69
C LEU A 179 -12.93 4.39 -11.15
N MET A 180 -12.26 3.36 -11.68
CA MET A 180 -11.81 3.35 -13.07
C MET A 180 -12.98 3.35 -14.07
N SER A 181 -14.19 2.97 -13.66
CA SER A 181 -15.39 3.04 -14.51
C SER A 181 -16.08 4.41 -14.53
N ILE A 182 -15.63 5.35 -13.68
CA ILE A 182 -16.16 6.72 -13.61
C ILE A 182 -15.50 7.63 -14.65
N PHE A 183 -14.31 7.28 -15.15
CA PHE A 183 -13.54 8.02 -16.17
C PHE A 183 -13.61 7.33 -17.53
#